data_AF-A0A8C4S3V1-F1
#
_entry.id   AF-A0A8C4S3V1-F1
#
_cell.length_a   1.000
_cell.length_b   1.000
_cell.length_c   1.000
_cell.angle_alpha   90.00
_cell.angle_beta   90.00
_cell.angle_gamma   90.00
#
_symmetry.space_group_name_H-M   'P 1'
#
loop_
_entity.id
_entity.type
_entity.pdbx_description
1 polymer ?
#
loop_
_entity_poly.entity_id
_entity_poly.type
_entity_poly.pdbx_seq_one_letter_code
_entity_poly.pdbx_strand_id
1 'polypeptide(L)'
;CLCEDYILSLCLAGSSSGNGQLLSHFTRFSALPYYRQLHFNSLRPYSCVLRYCGWSKEDHFVFQVTVDQYPHNQQNSRALCMDMLQRFLPHKSRQELNDHQRAWDWYYFTTEQKKTLLQGWMRDKQDLVMKAVMTIKEACAAYEEEEALRNDRKRQQEICAELKEKLEQWRAYQEEVARLEAAIAARKQEEAEEKLRKEKQKETQKRTQDKIKQYYMEKQRQRDAMEKRDQQQLEELKKRMSEQAIKDKERVQFRHHILQQRLKEREEQALRRQQEEDDKKKRLDALRNQVAVEAEFDPVRMMGDTEASKAKVCMAAENEFILQRPLFSLHTYNENQILSDPRLRIEQALRDAGLHNTLYAKDVLSQITPPKPPRKGLESSVFQT
;
A
#
# COMPACT_ATOMS: atom_id res chain seq x y z
N CYS A 1 -20.92 29.88 -6.23
CA CYS A 1 -21.55 29.60 -7.52
C CYS A 1 -20.59 28.95 -8.51
N LEU A 2 -19.38 29.49 -8.77
CA LEU A 2 -18.48 28.91 -9.80
C LEU A 2 -17.81 27.55 -9.46
N CYS A 3 -17.84 27.09 -8.20
CA CYS A 3 -17.30 25.76 -7.83
C CYS A 3 -18.32 24.61 -7.97
N GLU A 4 -19.62 24.89 -7.92
CA GLU A 4 -20.64 23.84 -8.05
C GLU A 4 -20.75 23.38 -9.50
N ASP A 5 -20.61 24.29 -10.46
CA ASP A 5 -20.66 24.00 -11.89
C ASP A 5 -19.44 23.21 -12.38
N TYR A 6 -18.27 23.40 -11.76
CA TYR A 6 -17.04 22.69 -12.12
C TYR A 6 -17.04 21.24 -11.63
N ILE A 7 -17.61 20.98 -10.45
CA ILE A 7 -17.77 19.62 -9.90
C ILE A 7 -18.83 18.84 -10.68
N LEU A 8 -19.92 19.50 -11.11
CA LEU A 8 -20.94 18.89 -11.98
C LEU A 8 -20.41 18.61 -13.39
N SER A 9 -19.57 19.49 -13.95
CA SER A 9 -18.94 19.30 -15.25
C SER A 9 -17.97 18.10 -15.28
N LEU A 10 -17.18 17.90 -14.21
CA LEU A 10 -16.29 16.75 -14.06
C LEU A 10 -17.04 15.41 -13.87
N CYS A 11 -18.27 15.43 -13.38
CA CYS A 11 -19.10 14.23 -13.23
C CYS A 11 -19.79 13.79 -14.54
N LEU A 12 -20.01 14.69 -15.49
CA LEU A 12 -20.68 14.38 -16.75
C LEU A 12 -19.74 13.83 -17.83
N ALA A 13 -18.42 14.04 -17.69
CA ALA A 13 -17.41 13.57 -18.63
C ALA A 13 -16.91 12.14 -18.37
N GLY A 14 -17.24 11.54 -17.22
CA GLY A 14 -16.84 10.19 -16.81
C GLY A 14 -18.01 9.21 -16.83
N SER A 15 -18.20 8.56 -17.98
CA SER A 15 -18.93 7.32 -18.27
C SER A 15 -19.86 6.65 -17.24
N SER A 16 -21.03 6.27 -17.77
CA SER A 16 -21.93 5.19 -17.35
C SER A 16 -22.59 5.27 -15.97
N SER A 17 -23.84 5.75 -15.98
CA SER A 17 -25.00 5.11 -15.34
C SER A 17 -24.79 4.57 -13.92
N GLY A 18 -24.75 5.45 -12.92
CA GLY A 18 -24.94 5.07 -11.51
C GLY A 18 -24.24 6.01 -10.54
N ASN A 19 -22.98 6.33 -10.79
CA ASN A 19 -22.13 7.07 -9.85
C ASN A 19 -22.42 8.58 -9.82
N GLY A 20 -22.79 9.18 -10.96
CA GLY A 20 -23.23 10.59 -11.00
C GLY A 20 -24.54 10.85 -10.25
N GLN A 21 -25.42 9.84 -10.15
CA GLN A 21 -26.67 9.97 -9.41
C GLN A 21 -26.43 9.96 -7.90
N LEU A 22 -25.63 9.04 -7.36
CA LEU A 22 -25.32 8.98 -5.92
C LEU A 22 -24.67 10.26 -5.40
N LEU A 23 -23.76 10.85 -6.17
CA LEU A 23 -23.10 12.11 -5.84
C LEU A 23 -24.05 13.33 -5.91
N SER A 24 -24.97 13.35 -6.88
CA SER A 24 -26.03 14.36 -6.94
C SER A 24 -27.03 14.23 -5.79
N HIS A 25 -27.33 13.01 -5.34
CA HIS A 25 -28.20 12.76 -4.19
C HIS A 25 -27.53 13.18 -2.88
N PHE A 26 -26.24 12.89 -2.69
CA PHE A 26 -25.49 13.28 -1.50
C PHE A 26 -25.35 14.81 -1.36
N THR A 27 -25.04 15.49 -2.46
CA THR A 27 -24.96 16.97 -2.50
C THR A 27 -26.33 17.60 -2.20
N ARG A 28 -27.42 17.07 -2.75
CA ARG A 28 -28.80 17.54 -2.49
C ARG A 28 -29.25 17.30 -1.05
N PHE A 29 -28.87 16.17 -0.45
CA PHE A 29 -29.15 15.85 0.95
C PHE A 29 -28.41 16.77 1.94
N SER A 30 -27.15 17.10 1.64
CA SER A 30 -26.33 17.99 2.49
C SER A 30 -26.72 19.48 2.43
N ALA A 31 -27.47 19.91 1.41
CA ALA A 31 -27.73 21.32 1.14
C ALA A 31 -29.06 21.85 1.70
N LEU A 32 -30.10 21.03 1.80
CA LEU A 32 -31.48 21.52 1.96
C LEU A 32 -31.99 21.69 3.41
N PRO A 33 -31.68 20.82 4.39
CA PRO A 33 -32.27 20.95 5.73
C PRO A 33 -31.59 22.04 6.58
N TYR A 34 -30.26 22.09 6.57
CA TYR A 34 -29.49 22.89 7.52
C TYR A 34 -29.36 24.37 7.11
N TYR A 35 -29.21 24.62 5.80
CA TYR A 35 -29.13 25.98 5.26
C TYR A 35 -30.45 26.73 5.47
N ARG A 36 -31.59 26.04 5.34
CA ARG A 36 -32.91 26.61 5.60
C ARG A 36 -33.08 26.95 7.08
N GLN A 37 -32.62 26.09 8.00
CA GLN A 37 -32.73 26.29 9.45
C GLN A 37 -31.87 27.47 9.95
N LEU A 38 -30.62 27.61 9.48
CA LEU A 38 -29.73 28.72 9.87
C LEU A 38 -30.13 30.06 9.26
N HIS A 39 -30.65 30.04 8.03
CA HIS A 39 -31.08 31.26 7.34
C HIS A 39 -32.44 31.75 7.86
N PHE A 40 -33.35 30.84 8.25
CA PHE A 40 -34.66 31.17 8.81
C PHE A 40 -34.58 31.72 10.23
N ASN A 41 -33.69 31.16 11.07
CA ASN A 41 -33.55 31.61 12.47
C ASN A 41 -32.72 32.90 12.64
N SER A 42 -32.06 33.41 11.59
CA SER A 42 -31.22 34.61 11.68
C SER A 42 -31.82 35.87 11.05
N LEU A 43 -33.01 35.79 10.44
CA LEU A 43 -33.62 36.90 9.69
C LEU A 43 -35.10 37.10 10.04
N ARG A 44 -35.35 37.72 11.21
CA ARG A 44 -36.52 38.52 11.64
C ARG A 44 -36.71 38.28 13.15
N PRO A 45 -36.60 39.28 14.07
CA PRO A 45 -36.98 40.69 13.94
C PRO A 45 -36.00 41.74 14.57
N TYR A 46 -34.72 41.43 14.84
CA TYR A 46 -33.81 42.39 15.53
C TYR A 46 -32.91 43.23 14.60
N SER A 47 -32.99 43.06 13.28
CA SER A 47 -31.98 43.58 12.34
C SER A 47 -32.00 45.09 12.09
N CYS A 48 -33.06 45.80 12.50
CA CYS A 48 -33.15 47.26 12.36
C CYS A 48 -32.54 47.99 13.57
N VAL A 49 -32.81 47.48 14.79
CA VAL A 49 -32.33 48.09 16.04
C VAL A 49 -30.85 47.77 16.29
N LEU A 50 -30.35 46.62 15.83
CA LEU A 50 -28.95 46.23 15.98
C LEU A 50 -28.00 46.86 14.96
N ARG A 51 -28.48 47.29 13.79
CA ARG A 51 -27.61 47.82 12.71
C ARG A 51 -26.92 49.14 13.10
N TYR A 52 -27.60 49.97 13.90
CA TYR A 52 -27.08 51.24 14.40
C TYR A 52 -26.91 51.26 15.92
N CYS A 53 -26.98 50.10 16.58
CA CYS A 53 -26.94 49.98 18.05
C CYS A 53 -27.91 50.92 18.79
N GLY A 54 -29.09 51.17 18.22
CA GLY A 54 -30.10 52.08 18.79
C GLY A 54 -29.87 53.58 18.56
N TRP A 55 -28.83 53.98 17.81
CA TRP A 55 -28.57 55.40 17.46
C TRP A 55 -29.22 55.81 16.14
N SER A 56 -29.31 57.13 15.89
CA SER A 56 -29.66 57.65 14.57
C SER A 56 -28.60 57.26 13.54
N LYS A 57 -28.99 57.18 12.28
CA LYS A 57 -28.09 56.80 11.19
C LYS A 57 -26.95 57.80 11.03
N GLU A 58 -27.23 59.08 11.28
CA GLU A 58 -26.31 60.20 11.17
C GLU A 58 -25.27 60.16 12.31
N ASP A 59 -25.71 60.00 13.56
CA ASP A 59 -24.81 59.93 14.72
C ASP A 59 -23.94 58.66 14.67
N HIS A 60 -24.52 57.53 14.24
CA HIS A 60 -23.79 56.28 14.06
C HIS A 60 -22.75 56.39 12.93
N PHE A 61 -23.07 57.11 11.85
CA PHE A 61 -22.12 57.33 10.75
C PHE A 61 -20.93 58.19 11.21
N VAL A 62 -21.19 59.28 11.95
CA VAL A 62 -20.13 60.12 12.55
C VAL A 62 -19.27 59.28 13.49
N PHE A 63 -19.89 58.43 14.31
CA PHE A 63 -19.18 57.52 15.19
C PHE A 63 -18.28 56.55 14.41
N GLN A 64 -18.82 55.85 13.40
CA GLN A 64 -18.07 54.88 12.60
C GLN A 64 -16.89 55.53 11.87
N VAL A 65 -17.12 56.64 11.19
CA VAL A 65 -16.08 57.38 10.45
C VAL A 65 -14.97 57.88 11.39
N THR A 66 -15.33 58.28 12.62
CA THR A 66 -14.35 58.71 13.62
C THR A 66 -13.54 57.52 14.12
N VAL A 67 -14.17 56.39 14.45
CA VAL A 67 -13.47 55.18 14.93
C VAL A 67 -12.52 54.62 13.85
N ASP A 68 -12.95 54.59 12.59
CA ASP A 68 -12.15 54.08 11.46
C ASP A 68 -10.88 54.93 11.19
N GLN A 69 -10.88 56.20 11.59
CA GLN A 69 -9.71 57.09 11.45
C GLN A 69 -8.61 56.83 12.49
N TYR A 70 -8.90 56.10 13.57
CA TYR A 70 -7.96 55.82 14.65
C TYR A 70 -7.56 54.34 14.68
N PRO A 71 -6.44 53.95 14.07
CA PRO A 71 -5.99 52.56 14.08
C PRO A 71 -5.64 52.08 15.51
N HIS A 72 -5.86 50.79 15.76
CA HIS A 72 -5.58 50.16 17.06
C HIS A 72 -4.08 50.06 17.42
N ASN A 73 -3.19 50.40 16.49
CA ASN A 73 -1.72 50.30 16.66
C ASN A 73 -1.09 51.54 17.33
N GLN A 74 -1.85 52.62 17.55
CA GLN A 74 -1.35 53.84 18.18
C GLN A 74 -1.59 53.82 19.69
N GLN A 75 -0.57 54.16 20.49
CA GLN A 75 -0.72 54.34 21.94
C GLN A 75 -1.74 55.45 22.22
N ASN A 76 -2.66 55.21 23.18
CA ASN A 76 -3.77 56.11 23.52
C ASN A 76 -4.83 56.34 22.42
N SER A 77 -4.84 55.54 21.34
CA SER A 77 -5.82 55.61 20.25
C SER A 77 -7.27 55.67 20.74
N ARG A 78 -7.63 54.83 21.73
CA ARG A 78 -8.96 54.83 22.35
C ARG A 78 -9.31 56.15 23.06
N ALA A 79 -8.35 56.74 23.78
CA ALA A 79 -8.59 57.98 24.50
C ALA A 79 -8.76 59.17 23.53
N LEU A 80 -7.96 59.22 22.47
CA LEU A 80 -8.04 60.23 21.42
C LEU A 80 -9.32 60.12 20.59
N CYS A 81 -9.72 58.89 20.23
CA CYS A 81 -10.98 58.62 19.56
C CYS A 81 -12.18 59.09 20.41
N MET A 82 -12.18 58.77 21.71
CA MET A 82 -13.24 59.20 22.63
C MET A 82 -13.29 60.73 22.80
N ASP A 83 -12.15 61.41 22.83
CA ASP A 83 -12.09 62.88 22.89
C ASP A 83 -12.66 63.52 21.62
N MET A 84 -12.33 62.98 20.45
CA MET A 84 -12.85 63.47 19.17
C MET A 84 -14.34 63.18 18.98
N LEU A 85 -14.81 62.02 19.42
CA LEU A 85 -16.23 61.69 19.41
C LEU A 85 -17.05 62.66 20.28
N GLN A 86 -16.52 63.10 21.42
CA GLN A 86 -17.16 64.10 22.28
C GLN A 86 -17.25 65.49 21.61
N ARG A 87 -16.29 65.82 20.73
CA ARG A 87 -16.30 67.09 19.97
C ARG A 87 -17.29 67.05 18.81
N PHE A 88 -17.39 65.91 18.11
CA PHE A 88 -18.31 65.75 16.99
C PHE A 88 -19.76 65.47 17.40
N LEU A 89 -19.98 64.91 18.61
CA LEU A 89 -21.30 64.60 19.14
C LEU A 89 -21.49 65.25 20.52
N PRO A 90 -21.60 66.60 20.58
CA PRO A 90 -21.73 67.32 21.85
C PRO A 90 -23.05 67.04 22.59
N HIS A 91 -24.06 66.52 21.89
CA HIS A 91 -25.37 66.13 22.43
C HIS A 91 -25.38 64.74 23.08
N LYS A 92 -24.27 64.01 23.08
CA LYS A 92 -24.14 62.68 23.68
C LYS A 92 -23.17 62.70 24.87
N SER A 93 -23.57 62.06 25.96
CA SER A 93 -22.73 61.94 27.14
C SER A 93 -21.56 60.96 26.90
N ARG A 94 -20.49 61.11 27.70
CA ARG A 94 -19.35 60.17 27.69
C ARG A 94 -19.78 58.74 27.98
N GLN A 95 -20.80 58.55 28.81
CA GLN A 95 -21.31 57.24 29.18
C GLN A 95 -22.03 56.59 27.99
N GLU A 96 -22.93 57.32 27.32
CA GLU A 96 -23.62 56.85 26.12
C GLU A 96 -22.66 56.48 24.99
N LEU A 97 -21.57 57.25 24.82
CA LEU A 97 -20.50 56.93 23.85
C LEU A 97 -19.78 55.60 24.18
N ASN A 98 -19.49 55.35 25.46
CA ASN A 98 -18.86 54.10 25.88
C ASN A 98 -19.81 52.90 25.76
N ASP A 99 -21.08 53.09 26.10
CA ASP A 99 -22.10 52.04 25.98
C ASP A 99 -22.36 51.69 24.50
N HIS A 100 -22.39 52.70 23.63
CA HIS A 100 -22.48 52.51 22.18
C HIS A 100 -21.24 51.82 21.60
N GLN A 101 -20.03 52.18 22.04
CA GLN A 101 -18.81 51.47 21.66
C GLN A 101 -18.86 49.99 22.06
N ARG A 102 -19.29 49.68 23.28
CA ARG A 102 -19.43 48.29 23.73
C ARG A 102 -20.46 47.52 22.90
N ALA A 103 -21.60 48.15 22.59
CA ALA A 103 -22.63 47.56 21.74
C ALA A 103 -22.11 47.33 20.30
N TRP A 104 -21.33 48.27 19.77
CA TRP A 104 -20.68 48.15 18.46
C TRP A 104 -19.62 47.06 18.43
N ASP A 105 -18.73 47.00 19.43
CA ASP A 105 -17.73 45.95 19.57
C ASP A 105 -18.39 44.57 19.65
N TRP A 106 -19.49 44.45 20.40
CA TRP A 106 -20.29 43.23 20.49
C TRP A 106 -20.97 42.87 19.17
N TYR A 107 -21.54 43.84 18.46
CA TYR A 107 -22.13 43.64 17.14
C TYR A 107 -21.10 43.18 16.11
N TYR A 108 -19.93 43.83 16.08
CA TYR A 108 -18.83 43.47 15.19
C TYR A 108 -18.31 42.07 15.53
N PHE A 109 -18.04 41.78 16.80
CA PHE A 109 -17.59 40.47 17.27
C PHE A 109 -18.57 39.36 16.88
N THR A 110 -19.86 39.52 17.17
CA THR A 110 -20.88 38.51 16.83
C THR A 110 -21.03 38.33 15.32
N THR A 111 -20.89 39.40 14.54
CA THR A 111 -20.91 39.35 13.08
C THR A 111 -19.69 38.61 12.52
N GLU A 112 -18.49 38.89 13.01
CA GLU A 112 -17.27 38.21 12.61
C GLU A 112 -17.28 36.73 13.04
N GLN A 113 -17.71 36.42 14.26
CA GLN A 113 -17.91 35.03 14.71
C GLN A 113 -18.86 34.27 13.80
N LYS A 114 -19.99 34.88 13.40
CA LYS A 114 -20.92 34.28 12.44
C LYS A 114 -20.25 34.03 11.08
N LYS A 115 -19.45 34.97 10.57
CA LYS A 115 -18.69 34.80 9.32
C LYS A 115 -17.70 33.64 9.43
N THR A 116 -16.91 33.58 10.50
CA THR A 116 -15.95 32.50 10.74
C THR A 116 -16.63 31.14 10.83
N LEU A 117 -17.75 31.03 11.55
CA LEU A 117 -18.53 29.78 11.64
C LEU A 117 -19.07 29.33 10.28
N LEU A 118 -19.61 30.25 9.48
CA LEU A 118 -20.09 29.93 8.13
C LEU A 118 -18.96 29.51 7.20
N GLN A 119 -17.80 30.18 7.28
CA GLN A 119 -16.61 29.81 6.51
C GLN A 119 -16.05 28.45 6.93
N GLY A 120 -16.00 28.16 8.23
CA GLY A 120 -15.63 26.86 8.77
C GLY A 120 -16.55 25.77 8.23
N TRP A 121 -17.87 25.95 8.36
CA TRP A 121 -18.85 25.00 7.83
C TRP A 121 -18.74 24.77 6.32
N MET A 122 -18.53 25.82 5.53
CA MET A 122 -18.34 25.68 4.08
C MET A 122 -17.10 24.84 3.75
N ARG A 123 -15.99 25.08 4.47
CA ARG A 123 -14.74 24.33 4.31
C ARG A 123 -14.93 22.86 4.68
N ASP A 124 -15.55 22.60 5.84
CA ASP A 124 -15.76 21.24 6.33
C ASP A 124 -16.71 20.45 5.42
N LYS A 125 -17.74 21.12 4.88
CA LYS A 125 -18.62 20.53 3.86
C LYS A 125 -17.85 20.17 2.59
N GLN A 126 -17.00 21.07 2.09
CA GLN A 126 -16.18 20.79 0.90
C GLN A 126 -15.21 19.65 1.13
N ASP A 127 -14.53 19.63 2.28
CA ASP A 127 -13.61 18.57 2.67
C ASP A 127 -14.34 17.21 2.79
N LEU A 128 -15.52 17.19 3.42
CA LEU A 128 -16.35 15.98 3.50
C LEU A 128 -16.75 15.45 2.13
N VAL A 129 -17.21 16.32 1.23
CA VAL A 129 -17.57 15.94 -0.14
C VAL A 129 -16.35 15.40 -0.89
N MET A 130 -15.20 16.08 -0.78
CA MET A 130 -13.96 15.65 -1.42
C MET A 130 -13.51 14.28 -0.91
N LYS A 131 -13.52 14.05 0.41
CA LYS A 131 -13.22 12.76 1.02
C LYS A 131 -14.17 11.66 0.54
N ALA A 132 -15.47 11.92 0.53
CA ALA A 132 -16.46 10.97 0.03
C ALA A 132 -16.22 10.60 -1.43
N VAL A 133 -15.93 11.58 -2.29
CA VAL A 133 -15.58 11.35 -3.70
C VAL A 133 -14.31 10.53 -3.83
N MET A 134 -13.27 10.85 -3.07
CA MET A 134 -12.00 10.11 -3.10
C MET A 134 -12.19 8.66 -2.68
N THR A 135 -12.89 8.41 -1.57
CA THR A 135 -13.16 7.05 -1.09
C THR A 135 -13.97 6.23 -2.10
N ILE A 136 -14.96 6.84 -2.76
CA ILE A 136 -15.72 6.15 -3.81
C ILE A 136 -14.82 5.84 -5.02
N LYS A 137 -13.97 6.78 -5.44
CA LYS A 137 -13.02 6.57 -6.54
C LYS A 137 -12.00 5.47 -6.23
N GLU A 138 -11.45 5.46 -5.01
CA GLU A 138 -10.54 4.42 -4.54
C GLU A 138 -11.22 3.04 -4.52
N ALA A 139 -12.48 2.97 -4.06
CA ALA A 139 -13.26 1.74 -4.08
C ALA A 139 -13.56 1.25 -5.51
N CYS A 140 -13.87 2.16 -6.44
CA CYS A 140 -14.06 1.81 -7.85
C CYS A 140 -12.76 1.31 -8.49
N ALA A 141 -11.64 2.00 -8.27
CA ALA A 141 -10.34 1.57 -8.79
C ALA A 141 -9.94 0.19 -8.24
N ALA A 142 -10.13 -0.04 -6.94
CA ALA A 142 -9.87 -1.35 -6.33
C ALA A 142 -10.75 -2.45 -6.93
N TYR A 143 -12.04 -2.17 -7.20
CA TYR A 143 -12.93 -3.12 -7.86
C TYR A 143 -12.48 -3.44 -9.30
N GLU A 144 -12.08 -2.43 -10.08
CA GLU A 144 -11.56 -2.61 -11.43
C GLU A 144 -10.26 -3.45 -11.45
N GLU A 145 -9.36 -3.22 -10.49
CA GLU A 145 -8.15 -4.02 -10.29
C GLU A 145 -8.46 -5.48 -9.95
N GLU A 146 -9.41 -5.72 -9.03
CA GLU A 146 -9.86 -7.08 -8.69
C GLU A 146 -10.49 -7.80 -9.89
N GLU A 147 -11.30 -7.08 -10.68
CA GLU A 147 -11.90 -7.64 -11.89
C GLU A 147 -10.83 -7.99 -12.94
N ALA A 148 -9.84 -7.13 -13.13
CA ALA A 148 -8.71 -7.40 -14.02
C ALA A 148 -7.93 -8.65 -13.57
N LEU A 149 -7.60 -8.76 -12.27
CA LEU A 149 -6.92 -9.92 -11.71
C LEU A 149 -7.74 -11.22 -11.87
N ARG A 150 -9.05 -11.13 -11.68
CA ARG A 150 -9.96 -12.27 -11.89
C ARG A 150 -9.96 -12.72 -13.35
N ASN A 151 -9.99 -11.77 -14.28
CA ASN A 151 -9.95 -12.06 -15.71
C ASN A 151 -8.60 -12.67 -16.11
N ASP A 152 -7.49 -12.16 -15.58
CA ASP A 152 -6.16 -12.72 -15.83
C ASP A 152 -6.01 -14.13 -15.26
N ARG A 153 -6.56 -14.39 -14.06
CA ARG A 153 -6.60 -15.74 -13.49
C ARG A 153 -7.38 -16.72 -14.38
N LYS A 154 -8.52 -16.29 -14.95
CA LYS A 154 -9.29 -17.12 -15.90
C LYS A 154 -8.49 -17.42 -17.16
N ARG A 155 -7.88 -16.39 -17.77
CA ARG A 155 -7.01 -16.56 -18.94
C ARG A 155 -5.85 -17.51 -18.66
N GLN A 156 -5.22 -17.39 -17.49
CA GLN A 156 -4.16 -18.31 -17.09
C GLN A 156 -4.67 -19.75 -16.95
N GLN A 157 -5.86 -19.95 -16.38
CA GLN A 157 -6.48 -21.28 -16.28
C GLN A 157 -6.76 -21.87 -17.66
N GLU A 158 -7.28 -21.08 -18.61
CA GLU A 158 -7.51 -21.49 -19.99
C GLU A 158 -6.20 -21.91 -20.68
N ILE A 159 -5.15 -21.07 -20.58
CA ILE A 159 -3.82 -21.39 -21.12
C ILE A 159 -3.26 -22.67 -20.48
N CYS A 160 -3.39 -22.84 -19.16
CA CYS A 160 -2.95 -24.05 -18.47
C CYS A 160 -3.72 -25.29 -18.93
N ALA A 161 -5.02 -25.18 -19.17
CA ALA A 161 -5.84 -26.27 -19.69
C ALA A 161 -5.40 -26.66 -21.12
N GLU A 162 -5.22 -25.69 -22.01
CA GLU A 162 -4.73 -25.94 -23.38
C GLU A 162 -3.34 -26.58 -23.39
N LEU A 163 -2.43 -26.11 -22.52
CA LEU A 163 -1.09 -26.68 -22.42
C LEU A 163 -1.12 -28.10 -21.85
N LYS A 164 -2.01 -28.37 -20.89
CA LYS A 164 -2.21 -29.72 -20.34
C LYS A 164 -2.70 -30.68 -21.42
N GLU A 165 -3.69 -30.27 -22.23
CA GLU A 165 -4.19 -31.07 -23.34
C GLU A 165 -3.08 -31.38 -24.36
N LYS A 166 -2.30 -30.37 -24.75
CA LYS A 166 -1.13 -30.56 -25.64
C LYS A 166 -0.10 -31.52 -25.05
N LEU A 167 0.15 -31.46 -23.75
CA LEU A 167 1.06 -32.39 -23.06
C LEU A 167 0.51 -33.82 -23.03
N GLU A 168 -0.79 -34.00 -22.81
CA GLU A 168 -1.45 -35.30 -22.86
C GLU A 168 -1.38 -35.90 -24.26
N GLN A 169 -1.68 -35.11 -25.30
CA GLN A 169 -1.52 -35.52 -26.70
C GLN A 169 -0.07 -35.91 -27.02
N TRP A 170 0.91 -35.14 -26.55
CA TRP A 170 2.33 -35.46 -26.73
C TRP A 170 2.74 -36.75 -26.02
N ARG A 171 2.26 -36.98 -24.78
CA ARG A 171 2.52 -38.23 -24.04
C ARG A 171 1.92 -39.45 -24.75
N ALA A 172 0.67 -39.36 -25.20
CA ALA A 172 0.02 -40.43 -25.95
C ALA A 172 0.78 -40.75 -27.24
N TYR A 173 1.26 -39.72 -27.94
CA TYR A 173 2.09 -39.87 -29.12
C TYR A 173 3.43 -40.57 -28.79
N GLN A 174 4.09 -40.21 -27.68
CA GLN A 174 5.34 -40.86 -27.27
C GLN A 174 5.13 -42.32 -26.88
N GLU A 175 4.03 -42.63 -26.20
CA GLU A 175 3.64 -43.99 -25.86
C GLU A 175 3.36 -44.83 -27.12
N GLU A 176 2.71 -44.25 -28.13
CA GLU A 176 2.48 -44.88 -29.42
C GLU A 176 3.81 -45.23 -30.13
N VAL A 177 4.74 -44.29 -30.16
CA VAL A 177 6.09 -44.52 -30.70
C VAL A 177 6.80 -45.65 -29.94
N ALA A 178 6.78 -45.62 -28.61
CA ALA A 178 7.42 -46.64 -27.77
C ALA A 178 6.79 -48.02 -28.00
N ARG A 179 5.45 -48.08 -28.17
CA ARG A 179 4.73 -49.32 -28.47
C ARG A 179 5.14 -49.91 -29.81
N LEU A 180 5.21 -49.09 -30.86
CA LEU A 180 5.65 -49.53 -32.19
C LEU A 180 7.12 -49.98 -32.18
N GLU A 181 8.00 -49.25 -31.51
CA GLU A 181 9.41 -49.62 -31.37
C GLU A 181 9.58 -50.94 -30.59
N ALA A 182 8.81 -51.14 -29.52
CA ALA A 182 8.80 -52.40 -28.77
C ALA A 182 8.26 -53.57 -29.61
N ALA A 183 7.20 -53.36 -30.40
CA ALA A 183 6.67 -54.39 -31.30
C ALA A 183 7.68 -54.79 -32.39
N ILE A 184 8.38 -53.82 -32.98
CA ILE A 184 9.45 -54.07 -33.95
C ILE A 184 10.61 -54.82 -33.30
N ALA A 185 10.99 -54.45 -32.07
CA ALA A 185 12.06 -55.11 -31.32
C ALA A 185 11.70 -56.56 -30.97
N ALA A 186 10.48 -56.81 -30.46
CA ALA A 186 9.99 -58.15 -30.14
C ALA A 186 9.98 -59.06 -31.37
N ARG A 187 9.51 -58.55 -32.52
CA ARG A 187 9.50 -59.31 -33.78
C ARG A 187 10.92 -59.67 -34.23
N LYS A 188 11.89 -58.76 -34.09
CA LYS A 188 13.31 -59.04 -34.40
C LYS A 188 13.90 -60.12 -33.49
N GLN A 189 13.52 -60.15 -32.21
CA GLN A 189 13.94 -61.21 -31.28
C GLN A 189 13.34 -62.57 -31.66
N GLU A 190 12.03 -62.62 -31.93
CA GLU A 190 11.36 -63.85 -32.38
C GLU A 190 11.96 -64.40 -33.68
N GLU A 191 12.31 -63.52 -34.63
CA GLU A 191 12.98 -63.93 -35.86
C GLU A 191 14.39 -64.48 -35.62
N ALA A 192 15.14 -63.94 -34.67
CA ALA A 192 16.45 -64.46 -34.29
C ALA A 192 16.32 -65.85 -33.64
N GLU A 193 15.35 -66.03 -32.75
CA GLU A 193 15.05 -67.32 -32.11
C GLU A 193 14.55 -68.36 -33.12
N GLU A 194 13.65 -67.98 -34.05
CA GLU A 194 13.21 -68.85 -35.14
C GLU A 194 14.37 -69.26 -36.05
N LYS A 195 15.29 -68.34 -36.37
CA LYS A 195 16.49 -68.66 -37.17
C LYS A 195 17.35 -69.70 -36.46
N LEU A 196 17.59 -69.53 -35.16
CA LEU A 196 18.34 -70.49 -34.35
C LEU A 196 17.64 -71.87 -34.27
N ARG A 197 16.32 -71.90 -34.09
CA ARG A 197 15.54 -73.17 -34.12
C ARG A 197 15.58 -73.84 -35.49
N LYS A 198 15.53 -73.06 -36.57
CA LYS A 198 15.61 -73.57 -37.95
C LYS A 198 17.00 -74.08 -38.30
N GLU A 199 18.09 -73.50 -37.79
CA GLU A 199 19.43 -74.05 -37.97
C GLU A 199 19.53 -75.46 -37.36
N LYS A 200 19.01 -75.64 -36.14
CA LYS A 200 18.90 -76.95 -35.48
C LYS A 200 18.01 -77.94 -36.26
N GLN A 201 16.93 -77.47 -36.88
CA GLN A 201 16.03 -78.32 -37.67
C GLN A 201 16.57 -78.63 -39.09
N LYS A 202 17.28 -77.70 -39.74
CA LYS A 202 17.92 -77.92 -41.05
C LYS A 202 19.02 -78.97 -40.98
N GLU A 203 19.66 -79.13 -39.82
CA GLU A 203 20.57 -80.23 -39.52
C GLU A 203 19.85 -81.59 -39.61
N THR A 204 18.56 -81.65 -39.27
CA THR A 204 17.74 -82.88 -39.29
C THR A 204 16.96 -83.13 -40.58
N GLN A 205 16.67 -82.11 -41.39
CA GLN A 205 15.76 -82.22 -42.54
C GLN A 205 16.43 -81.77 -43.86
N LYS A 206 17.12 -82.71 -44.50
CA LYS A 206 17.43 -82.66 -45.95
C LYS A 206 16.61 -83.73 -46.66
N ARG A 207 15.32 -83.47 -46.94
CA ARG A 207 14.46 -84.15 -47.93
C ARG A 207 13.10 -83.44 -47.95
N THR A 208 12.52 -83.22 -49.13
CA THR A 208 11.27 -82.46 -49.44
C THR A 208 11.39 -80.93 -49.42
N GLN A 209 11.73 -80.31 -50.57
CA GLN A 209 12.20 -78.92 -50.59
C GLN A 209 11.37 -77.88 -51.36
N ASP A 210 10.36 -78.20 -52.17
CA ASP A 210 9.86 -77.17 -53.11
C ASP A 210 8.51 -76.52 -52.76
N LYS A 211 7.53 -77.27 -52.22
CA LYS A 211 6.27 -76.67 -51.73
C LYS A 211 6.46 -75.83 -50.46
N ILE A 212 7.44 -76.22 -49.64
CA ILE A 212 7.83 -75.52 -48.41
C ILE A 212 8.44 -74.14 -48.72
N LYS A 213 9.24 -74.03 -49.79
CA LYS A 213 9.83 -72.75 -50.23
C LYS A 213 8.77 -71.71 -50.61
N GLN A 214 7.73 -72.13 -51.34
CA GLN A 214 6.65 -71.21 -51.78
C GLN A 214 5.83 -70.68 -50.59
N TYR A 215 5.49 -71.53 -49.63
CA TYR A 215 4.83 -71.10 -48.39
C TYR A 215 5.67 -70.11 -47.58
N TYR A 216 6.98 -70.36 -47.44
CA TYR A 216 7.87 -69.44 -46.74
C TYR A 216 8.10 -68.11 -47.47
N MET A 217 8.13 -68.13 -48.81
CA MET A 217 8.21 -66.92 -49.63
C MET A 217 6.99 -66.03 -49.43
N GLU A 218 5.79 -66.61 -49.41
CA GLU A 218 4.55 -65.88 -49.18
C GLU A 218 4.46 -65.35 -47.74
N LYS A 219 4.83 -66.17 -46.74
CA LYS A 219 4.93 -65.75 -45.35
C LYS A 219 5.96 -64.62 -45.16
N GLN A 220 7.05 -64.64 -45.93
CA GLN A 220 8.05 -63.58 -45.90
C GLN A 220 7.52 -62.29 -46.50
N ARG A 221 6.84 -62.35 -47.66
CA ARG A 221 6.17 -61.18 -48.25
C ARG A 221 5.19 -60.51 -47.30
N GLN A 222 4.39 -61.30 -46.58
CA GLN A 222 3.44 -60.76 -45.61
C GLN A 222 4.14 -60.09 -44.42
N ARG A 223 5.27 -60.65 -43.95
CA ARG A 223 6.12 -60.02 -42.92
C ARG A 223 6.75 -58.73 -43.40
N ASP A 224 7.37 -58.74 -44.57
CA ASP A 224 8.01 -57.56 -45.16
C ASP A 224 6.98 -56.44 -45.41
N ALA A 225 5.75 -56.78 -45.80
CA ALA A 225 4.66 -55.82 -45.99
C ALA A 225 4.12 -55.24 -44.68
N MET A 226 4.11 -56.01 -43.59
CA MET A 226 3.77 -55.50 -42.26
C MET A 226 4.88 -54.61 -41.72
N GLU A 227 6.13 -55.03 -41.87
CA GLU A 227 7.30 -54.26 -41.44
C GLU A 227 7.39 -52.90 -42.14
N LYS A 228 7.14 -52.85 -43.44
CA LYS A 228 7.09 -51.58 -44.17
C LYS A 228 6.00 -50.65 -43.65
N ARG A 229 4.84 -51.17 -43.25
CA ARG A 229 3.74 -50.36 -42.69
C ARG A 229 4.12 -49.79 -41.33
N ASP A 230 4.69 -50.61 -40.44
CA ASP A 230 5.13 -50.15 -39.12
C ASP A 230 6.27 -49.13 -39.23
N GLN A 231 7.21 -49.34 -40.15
CA GLN A 231 8.31 -48.41 -40.42
C GLN A 231 7.81 -47.08 -40.98
N GLN A 232 6.86 -47.11 -41.92
CA GLN A 232 6.24 -45.89 -42.48
C GLN A 232 5.51 -45.10 -41.39
N GLN A 233 4.72 -45.78 -40.53
CA GLN A 233 4.05 -45.13 -39.41
C GLN A 233 5.06 -44.51 -38.44
N LEU A 234 6.13 -45.22 -38.08
CA LEU A 234 7.18 -44.70 -37.19
C LEU A 234 7.92 -43.50 -37.79
N GLU A 235 8.18 -43.50 -39.10
CA GLU A 235 8.86 -42.40 -39.80
C GLU A 235 7.97 -41.15 -39.88
N GLU A 236 6.69 -41.31 -40.21
CA GLU A 236 5.71 -40.21 -40.20
C GLU A 236 5.60 -39.58 -38.82
N LEU A 237 5.57 -40.41 -37.77
CA LEU A 237 5.63 -39.96 -36.40
C LEU A 237 6.93 -39.15 -36.22
N LYS A 238 8.13 -39.74 -36.41
CA LYS A 238 9.42 -39.06 -36.17
C LYS A 238 9.56 -37.73 -36.90
N LYS A 239 9.03 -37.64 -38.13
CA LYS A 239 8.98 -36.39 -38.89
C LYS A 239 8.21 -35.29 -38.15
N ARG A 240 7.00 -35.57 -37.66
CA ARG A 240 6.19 -34.60 -36.88
C ARG A 240 6.93 -34.11 -35.63
N MET A 241 7.64 -35.00 -34.92
CA MET A 241 8.45 -34.63 -33.76
C MET A 241 9.63 -33.73 -34.13
N SER A 242 10.30 -34.01 -35.25
CA SER A 242 11.42 -33.20 -35.73
C SER A 242 10.97 -31.78 -36.12
N GLU A 243 9.81 -31.65 -36.77
CA GLU A 243 9.23 -30.36 -37.14
C GLU A 243 8.88 -29.53 -35.89
N GLN A 244 8.32 -30.18 -34.86
CA GLN A 244 8.04 -29.52 -33.59
C GLN A 244 9.32 -29.11 -32.85
N ALA A 245 10.37 -29.94 -32.88
CA ALA A 245 11.64 -29.66 -32.23
C ALA A 245 12.34 -28.41 -32.81
N ILE A 246 12.23 -28.18 -34.12
CA ILE A 246 12.77 -26.98 -34.77
C ILE A 246 12.06 -25.73 -34.25
N LYS A 247 10.71 -25.72 -34.25
CA LYS A 247 9.92 -24.59 -33.74
C LYS A 247 10.19 -24.31 -32.26
N ASP A 248 10.33 -25.38 -31.47
CA ASP A 248 10.62 -25.28 -30.05
C ASP A 248 12.03 -24.72 -29.80
N LYS A 249 13.01 -25.11 -30.61
CA LYS A 249 14.38 -24.56 -30.56
C LYS A 249 14.39 -23.05 -30.82
N GLU A 250 13.72 -22.59 -31.87
CA GLU A 250 13.61 -21.16 -32.19
C GLU A 250 12.93 -20.38 -31.07
N ARG A 251 11.82 -20.91 -30.52
CA ARG A 251 11.12 -20.31 -29.38
C ARG A 251 12.01 -20.17 -28.15
N VAL A 252 12.80 -21.20 -27.83
CA VAL A 252 13.73 -21.16 -26.69
C VAL A 252 14.85 -20.15 -26.93
N GLN A 253 15.41 -20.09 -28.14
CA GLN A 253 16.43 -19.10 -28.50
C GLN A 253 15.90 -17.66 -28.39
N PHE A 254 14.68 -17.41 -28.86
CA PHE A 254 14.04 -16.09 -28.73
C PHE A 254 13.84 -15.70 -27.25
N ARG A 255 13.33 -16.61 -26.42
CA ARG A 255 13.18 -16.37 -24.97
C ARG A 255 14.51 -16.12 -24.29
N HIS A 256 15.55 -16.84 -24.70
CA HIS A 256 16.90 -16.64 -24.20
C HIS A 256 17.42 -15.23 -24.54
N HIS A 257 17.20 -14.77 -25.77
CA HIS A 257 17.59 -13.43 -26.20
C HIS A 257 16.89 -12.33 -25.38
N ILE A 258 15.56 -12.44 -25.18
CA ILE A 258 14.82 -11.47 -24.34
C ILE A 258 15.33 -11.47 -22.90
N LEU A 259 15.62 -12.64 -22.33
CA LEU A 259 16.16 -12.72 -20.98
C LEU A 259 17.52 -12.02 -20.88
N GLN A 260 18.40 -12.23 -21.86
CA GLN A 260 19.69 -11.55 -21.93
C GLN A 260 19.53 -10.02 -22.04
N GLN A 261 18.57 -9.53 -22.84
CA GLN A 261 18.29 -8.09 -22.93
C GLN A 261 17.86 -7.51 -21.57
N ARG A 262 16.91 -8.15 -20.88
CA ARG A 262 16.45 -7.71 -19.55
C ARG A 262 17.56 -7.71 -18.50
N LEU A 263 18.45 -8.69 -18.56
CA LEU A 263 19.61 -8.74 -17.67
C LEU A 263 20.54 -7.55 -17.91
N LYS A 264 20.87 -7.26 -19.17
CA LYS A 264 21.69 -6.10 -19.54
C LYS A 264 21.04 -4.78 -19.12
N GLU A 265 19.75 -4.60 -19.39
CA GLU A 265 19.01 -3.41 -18.95
C GLU A 265 19.06 -3.22 -17.42
N ARG A 266 18.95 -4.32 -16.66
CA ARG A 266 19.05 -4.29 -15.20
C ARG A 266 20.45 -3.94 -14.71
N GLU A 267 21.48 -4.47 -15.36
CA GLU A 267 22.89 -4.13 -15.09
C GLU A 267 23.15 -2.65 -15.37
N GLU A 268 22.69 -2.13 -16.51
CA GLU A 268 22.80 -0.71 -16.87
C GLU A 268 22.09 0.20 -15.88
N GLN A 269 20.87 -0.16 -15.45
CA GLN A 269 20.14 0.58 -14.42
C GLN A 269 20.87 0.56 -13.07
N ALA A 270 21.44 -0.58 -12.68
CA ALA A 270 22.22 -0.69 -11.44
C ALA A 270 23.47 0.19 -11.50
N LEU A 271 24.18 0.20 -12.64
CA LEU A 271 25.34 1.05 -12.86
C LEU A 271 24.98 2.54 -12.79
N ARG A 272 23.88 2.96 -13.40
CA ARG A 272 23.38 4.35 -13.31
C ARG A 272 23.09 4.77 -11.88
N ARG A 273 22.40 3.92 -11.11
CA ARG A 273 22.14 4.18 -9.68
C ARG A 273 23.44 4.30 -8.87
N GLN A 274 24.42 3.45 -9.17
CA GLN A 274 25.72 3.53 -8.51
C GLN A 274 26.43 4.85 -8.82
N GLN A 275 26.41 5.30 -10.09
CA GLN A 275 26.96 6.60 -10.50
C GLN A 275 26.24 7.77 -9.81
N GLU A 276 24.91 7.74 -9.75
CA GLU A 276 24.12 8.77 -9.04
C GLU A 276 24.47 8.83 -7.54
N GLU A 277 24.62 7.68 -6.88
CA GLU A 277 25.02 7.61 -5.48
C GLU A 277 26.46 8.09 -5.27
N ASP A 278 27.39 7.75 -6.16
CA ASP A 278 28.77 8.22 -6.07
C ASP A 278 28.88 9.72 -6.33
N ASP A 279 28.10 10.27 -7.26
CA ASP A 279 28.02 11.71 -7.50
C ASP A 279 27.36 12.45 -6.32
N LYS A 280 26.33 11.84 -5.71
CA LYS A 280 25.71 12.35 -4.48
C LYS A 280 26.72 12.37 -3.33
N LYS A 281 27.51 11.31 -3.15
CA LYS A 281 28.59 11.27 -2.16
C LYS A 281 29.61 12.38 -2.41
N LYS A 282 30.10 12.54 -3.64
CA LYS A 282 31.03 13.64 -4.00
C LYS A 282 30.45 15.02 -3.67
N ARG A 283 29.16 15.26 -3.96
CA ARG A 283 28.48 16.52 -3.59
C ARG A 283 28.43 16.73 -2.08
N LEU A 284 28.10 15.69 -1.32
CA LEU A 284 28.09 15.74 0.14
C LEU A 284 29.48 15.96 0.70
N ASP A 285 30.51 15.32 0.16
CA ASP A 285 31.89 15.49 0.60
C ASP A 285 32.42 16.89 0.27
N ALA A 286 32.04 17.47 -0.87
CA ALA A 286 32.35 18.88 -1.18
C ALA A 286 31.69 19.83 -0.17
N LEU A 287 30.42 19.61 0.20
CA LEU A 287 29.73 20.39 1.23
C LEU A 287 30.38 20.20 2.61
N ARG A 288 30.76 18.97 2.96
CA ARG A 288 31.51 18.68 4.19
C ARG A 288 32.81 19.45 4.24
N ASN A 289 33.57 19.48 3.15
CA ASN A 289 34.82 20.21 3.06
C ASN A 289 34.62 21.73 3.12
N GLN A 290 33.52 22.27 2.59
CA GLN A 290 33.19 23.71 2.70
C GLN A 290 32.83 24.12 4.12
N VAL A 291 32.11 23.26 4.86
CA VAL A 291 31.66 23.51 6.24
C VAL A 291 32.62 22.91 7.27
N ALA A 292 33.72 22.28 6.82
CA ALA A 292 34.70 21.65 7.70
C ALA A 292 35.36 22.74 8.55
N VAL A 293 34.97 22.79 9.82
CA VAL A 293 35.63 23.64 10.80
C VAL A 293 36.93 22.94 11.19
N GLU A 294 38.06 23.48 10.76
CA GLU A 294 39.37 23.09 11.25
C GLU A 294 39.52 23.59 12.70
N ALA A 295 39.05 22.77 13.65
CA ALA A 295 39.31 22.96 15.06
C ALA A 295 40.44 22.03 15.49
N GLU A 296 41.39 22.53 16.28
CA GLU A 296 42.42 21.69 16.89
C GLU A 296 41.76 20.63 17.79
N PHE A 297 42.32 19.42 17.75
CA PHE A 297 41.83 18.31 18.54
C PHE A 297 42.10 18.57 20.02
N ASP A 298 41.09 19.03 20.75
CA ASP A 298 41.14 19.20 22.20
C ASP A 298 40.54 17.94 22.89
N PRO A 299 41.39 17.03 23.41
CA PRO A 299 40.94 15.79 24.03
C PRO A 299 40.13 16.02 25.31
N VAL A 300 40.34 17.15 26.00
CA VAL A 300 39.59 17.48 27.23
C VAL A 300 38.16 17.90 26.89
N ARG A 301 37.99 18.70 25.82
CA ARG A 301 36.65 19.08 25.33
C ARG A 301 35.90 17.91 24.70
N MET A 302 36.60 17.01 24.00
CA MET A 302 35.98 15.84 23.36
C MET A 302 35.44 14.84 24.39
N MET A 303 36.15 14.66 25.51
CA MET A 303 35.76 13.76 26.59
C MET A 303 34.86 14.43 27.64
N GLY A 304 34.63 15.74 27.54
CA GLY A 304 33.79 16.50 28.47
C GLY A 304 32.32 16.49 28.07
N ASP A 305 31.42 16.51 29.06
CA ASP A 305 29.99 16.65 28.82
C ASP A 305 29.68 17.97 28.11
N THR A 306 28.91 17.90 27.03
CA THR A 306 28.41 19.10 26.34
C THR A 306 27.46 19.88 27.25
N GLU A 307 27.36 21.19 27.09
CA GLU A 307 26.44 22.04 27.88
C GLU A 307 24.98 21.57 27.76
N ALA A 308 24.60 21.01 26.60
CA ALA A 308 23.29 20.38 26.42
C ALA A 308 23.16 19.04 27.18
N SER A 309 24.24 18.25 27.29
CA SER A 309 24.29 17.06 28.16
C SER A 309 24.18 17.45 29.63
N LYS A 310 24.93 18.45 30.09
CA LYS A 310 24.83 18.98 31.47
C LYS A 310 23.44 19.51 31.79
N ALA A 311 22.83 20.26 30.87
CA ALA A 311 21.46 20.74 31.03
C ALA A 311 20.43 19.61 31.05
N LYS A 312 20.61 18.56 30.23
CA LYS A 312 19.78 17.35 30.28
C LYS A 312 19.99 16.55 31.56
N VAL A 313 21.22 16.42 32.07
CA VAL A 313 21.51 15.75 33.35
C VAL A 313 20.86 16.51 34.51
N CYS A 314 20.88 17.85 34.50
CA CYS A 314 20.14 18.68 35.46
C CYS A 314 18.61 18.54 35.31
N MET A 315 18.07 18.53 34.08
CA MET A 315 16.61 18.35 33.85
C MET A 315 16.15 16.91 34.13
N ALA A 316 17.03 15.92 33.94
CA ALA A 316 16.79 14.52 34.25
C ALA A 316 16.94 14.22 35.76
N ALA A 317 17.56 15.13 36.52
CA ALA A 317 17.51 15.08 37.98
C ALA A 317 16.14 15.53 38.54
N GLU A 318 15.38 16.35 37.79
CA GLU A 318 14.01 16.75 38.15
C GLU A 318 12.93 15.80 37.62
N ASN A 319 13.19 15.12 36.50
CA ASN A 319 12.39 14.00 36.00
C ASN A 319 13.31 12.83 35.70
N GLU A 320 13.60 12.00 36.71
CA GLU A 320 14.28 10.73 36.49
C GLU A 320 13.40 9.88 35.55
N PHE A 321 13.74 9.83 34.26
CA PHE A 321 13.28 8.76 33.39
C PHE A 321 14.00 7.49 33.84
N ILE A 322 13.57 6.94 34.98
CA ILE A 322 14.00 5.62 35.44
C ILE A 322 13.48 4.67 34.38
N LEU A 323 14.40 4.11 33.59
CA LEU A 323 14.07 3.05 32.64
C LEU A 323 13.49 1.89 33.46
N GLN A 324 12.16 1.81 33.52
CA GLN A 324 11.48 0.95 34.47
C GLN A 324 11.68 -0.51 34.02
N ARG A 325 12.55 -1.21 34.74
CA ARG A 325 12.78 -2.64 34.51
C ARG A 325 11.48 -3.40 34.82
N PRO A 326 10.99 -4.26 33.92
CA PRO A 326 9.79 -5.06 34.18
C PRO A 326 10.03 -6.00 35.38
N LEU A 327 8.98 -6.24 36.18
CA LEU A 327 9.04 -7.14 37.34
C LEU A 327 9.24 -8.62 36.98
N PHE A 328 9.19 -8.97 35.70
CA PHE A 328 9.33 -10.33 35.16
C PHE A 328 10.16 -10.32 33.86
N SER A 329 10.72 -11.48 33.51
CA SER A 329 11.51 -11.66 32.29
C SER A 329 10.62 -11.72 31.04
N LEU A 330 10.86 -10.84 30.07
CA LEU A 330 10.21 -10.83 28.75
C LEU A 330 11.10 -11.50 27.70
N HIS A 331 10.56 -12.48 26.98
CA HIS A 331 11.26 -13.25 25.94
C HIS A 331 10.62 -13.04 24.57
N THR A 332 10.44 -11.78 24.17
CA THR A 332 9.69 -11.36 22.97
C THR A 332 10.54 -10.48 22.06
N TYR A 333 10.30 -10.57 20.74
CA TYR A 333 11.09 -9.84 19.73
C TYR A 333 10.29 -8.73 19.01
N ASN A 334 8.97 -8.67 19.24
CA ASN A 334 8.08 -7.76 18.54
C ASN A 334 7.11 -7.06 19.52
N GLU A 335 6.72 -5.84 19.22
CA GLU A 335 5.83 -4.99 20.02
C GLU A 335 4.46 -5.64 20.23
N ASN A 336 3.86 -6.20 19.17
CA ASN A 336 2.57 -6.89 19.27
C ASN A 336 2.62 -8.09 20.23
N GLN A 337 3.78 -8.74 20.36
CA GLN A 337 3.96 -9.85 21.31
C GLN A 337 4.07 -9.35 22.74
N ILE A 338 4.70 -8.19 22.97
CA ILE A 338 4.79 -7.54 24.28
C ILE A 338 3.40 -7.14 24.76
N LEU A 339 2.61 -6.47 23.91
CA LEU A 339 1.26 -6.00 24.25
C LEU A 339 0.26 -7.15 24.51
N SER A 340 0.51 -8.32 23.91
CA SER A 340 -0.34 -9.50 24.10
C SER A 340 -0.17 -10.16 25.47
N ASP A 341 0.89 -9.85 26.24
CA ASP A 341 1.14 -10.47 27.54
C ASP A 341 0.25 -9.81 28.62
N PRO A 342 -0.66 -10.57 29.27
CA PRO A 342 -1.54 -10.01 30.30
C PRO A 342 -0.77 -9.52 31.54
N ARG A 343 0.43 -10.05 31.81
CA ARG A 343 1.26 -9.66 32.94
C ARG A 343 1.70 -8.20 32.84
N LEU A 344 1.90 -7.68 31.64
CA LEU A 344 2.29 -6.29 31.41
C LEU A 344 1.18 -5.32 31.84
N ARG A 345 -0.08 -5.64 31.55
CA ARG A 345 -1.23 -4.82 31.94
C ARG A 345 -1.43 -4.78 33.45
N ILE A 346 -1.23 -5.92 34.11
CA ILE A 346 -1.36 -6.05 35.55
C ILE A 346 -0.20 -5.37 36.26
N GLU A 347 1.01 -5.50 35.71
CA GLU A 347 2.19 -4.82 36.25
C GLU A 347 2.05 -3.29 36.15
N GLN A 348 1.56 -2.77 35.02
CA GLN A 348 1.23 -1.35 34.90
C GLN A 348 0.20 -0.91 35.94
N ALA A 349 -0.89 -1.67 36.13
CA ALA A 349 -1.89 -1.36 37.14
C ALA A 349 -1.33 -1.39 38.58
N LEU A 350 -0.40 -2.31 38.87
CA LEU A 350 0.30 -2.38 40.16
C LEU A 350 1.27 -1.20 40.34
N ARG A 351 1.86 -0.67 39.26
CA ARG A 351 2.68 0.54 39.30
C ARG A 351 1.85 1.78 39.53
N ASP A 352 0.74 1.92 38.83
CA ASP A 352 -0.20 3.04 38.98
C ASP A 352 -0.78 3.08 40.41
N ALA A 353 -0.99 1.91 41.02
CA ALA A 353 -1.39 1.76 42.42
C ALA A 353 -0.24 1.86 43.43
N GLY A 354 1.01 2.02 42.98
CA GLY A 354 2.20 2.11 43.86
C GLY A 354 2.62 0.80 44.55
N LEU A 355 2.05 -0.35 44.16
CA LEU A 355 2.25 -1.67 44.80
C LEU A 355 3.34 -2.53 44.16
N HIS A 356 4.00 -2.05 43.10
CA HIS A 356 4.98 -2.79 42.29
C HIS A 356 6.17 -3.37 43.07
N ASN A 357 6.60 -2.76 44.19
CA ASN A 357 7.72 -3.24 45.01
C ASN A 357 7.32 -4.24 46.11
N THR A 358 6.03 -4.55 46.24
CA THR A 358 5.53 -5.44 47.29
C THR A 358 5.73 -6.92 46.92
N LEU A 359 5.81 -7.79 47.93
CA LEU A 359 5.80 -9.25 47.72
C LEU A 359 4.51 -9.72 47.04
N TYR A 360 3.40 -9.01 47.30
CA TYR A 360 2.11 -9.27 46.67
C TYR A 360 2.17 -9.13 45.14
N ALA A 361 2.84 -8.10 44.62
CA ALA A 361 3.01 -7.93 43.18
C ALA A 361 3.79 -9.10 42.54
N LYS A 362 4.82 -9.62 43.22
CA LYS A 362 5.59 -10.78 42.75
C LYS A 362 4.77 -12.07 42.75
N ASP A 363 3.99 -12.30 43.80
CA ASP A 363 3.13 -13.48 43.92
C ASP A 363 2.05 -13.49 42.82
N VAL A 364 1.31 -12.38 42.67
CA VAL A 364 0.27 -12.22 41.64
C VAL A 364 0.84 -12.43 40.23
N LEU A 365 1.98 -11.82 39.91
CA LEU A 365 2.61 -11.97 38.60
C LEU A 365 3.15 -13.38 38.34
N SER A 366 3.53 -14.12 39.38
CA SER A 366 4.01 -15.51 39.27
C SER A 366 2.88 -16.51 38.95
N GLN A 367 1.65 -16.21 39.38
CA GLN A 367 0.48 -17.05 39.14
C GLN A 367 -0.04 -16.95 37.69
N ILE A 368 0.34 -15.91 36.97
CA ILE A 368 -0.13 -15.65 35.61
C ILE A 368 0.83 -16.28 34.60
N THR A 369 0.31 -17.20 33.80
CA THR A 369 1.10 -17.85 32.74
C THR A 369 1.26 -16.94 31.52
N PRO A 370 2.47 -16.81 30.94
CA PRO A 370 2.64 -16.13 29.66
C PRO A 370 1.88 -16.83 28.54
N PRO A 371 1.48 -16.10 27.47
CA PRO A 371 0.76 -16.68 26.33
C PRO A 371 1.59 -17.73 25.58
N LYS A 372 2.93 -17.67 25.67
CA LYS A 372 3.85 -18.69 25.16
C LYS A 372 4.92 -18.98 26.19
N PRO A 373 5.19 -20.27 26.51
CA PRO A 373 6.29 -20.61 27.38
C PRO A 373 7.62 -20.22 26.71
N PRO A 374 8.65 -19.87 27.50
CA PRO A 374 9.98 -19.61 26.95
C PRO A 374 10.50 -20.85 26.22
N ARG A 375 11.19 -20.63 25.10
CA ARG A 375 11.76 -21.70 24.28
C ARG A 375 12.79 -22.48 25.13
N LYS A 376 12.73 -23.81 25.10
CA LYS A 376 13.77 -24.67 25.70
C LYS A 376 15.14 -24.34 25.08
N GLY A 377 16.07 -23.84 25.90
CA GLY A 377 17.42 -23.45 25.48
C GLY A 377 17.71 -21.95 25.36
N LEU A 378 16.80 -21.07 25.82
CA LEU A 378 17.03 -19.62 25.82
C LEU A 378 17.97 -19.16 26.96
N GLU A 379 18.05 -19.92 28.05
CA GLU A 379 18.99 -19.66 29.15
C GLU A 379 20.32 -20.36 28.86
N SER A 380 21.41 -19.58 28.81
CA SER A 380 22.76 -20.14 28.69
C SER A 380 23.19 -20.69 30.06
N SER A 381 23.48 -22.00 30.13
CA SER A 381 24.01 -22.65 31.34
C SER A 381 25.46 -22.25 31.67
N VAL A 382 26.04 -21.30 30.93
CA VAL A 382 27.46 -20.92 31.01
C VAL A 382 27.75 -19.97 32.19
N PHE A 383 26.73 -19.30 32.75
CA PHE A 383 26.91 -18.25 33.76
C PHE A 383 26.12 -18.48 35.07
N GLN A 384 25.65 -19.69 35.37
CA GLN A 384 25.08 -20.00 36.69
C GLN A 384 26.20 -20.43 37.66
N THR A 385 26.67 -19.47 38.47
CA THR A 385 27.43 -19.68 39.72
C THR A 385 26.51 -19.65 40.92
#